data_AF-A0A7S3E192-F1
#
_entry.id   AF-A0A7S3E192-F1
#
_cell.length_a   1.000
_cell.length_b   1.000
_cell.length_c   1.000
_cell.angle_alpha   90.00
_cell.angle_beta   90.00
_cell.angle_gamma   90.00
#
_symmetry.space_group_name_H-M   'P 1'
#
loop_
_entity.id
_entity.type
_entity.pdbx_description
1 polymer ?
#
loop_
_entity_poly.entity_id
_entity_poly.type
_entity_poly.pdbx_seq_one_letter_code
_entity_poly.pdbx_strand_id
1 'polypeptide(L)'
;VDLRSGRVPKTEYGNVLCPPLVPALPQGLAHLAFPRIARVCRPLFEGKTKKKKKEGKEGTTMVEGKMEGSGKVDWAPAVVGFERRQGRWTPQVDGVVVLAAQQALVLEHYLEEETRRAEEERKRRVQRGLQAWRTLLLTLKKNKDLQREYGGGGGGGG
;
A
#
# COMPACT_ATOMS: atom_id res chain seq x y z
N VAL A 1 -18.12 -26.75 -1.29
CA VAL A 1 -17.54 -25.87 -0.25
C VAL A 1 -18.66 -25.23 0.53
N ASP A 2 -18.80 -25.54 1.82
CA ASP A 2 -19.87 -24.97 2.66
C ASP A 2 -19.54 -23.54 3.08
N LEU A 3 -19.94 -22.57 2.26
CA LEU A 3 -19.82 -21.14 2.55
C LEU A 3 -20.76 -20.67 3.67
N ARG A 4 -21.66 -21.54 4.14
CA ARG A 4 -22.50 -21.31 5.33
C ARG A 4 -21.68 -21.10 6.60
N SER A 5 -20.45 -21.62 6.64
CA SER A 5 -19.51 -21.45 7.75
C SER A 5 -18.94 -20.03 7.87
N GLY A 6 -19.20 -19.16 6.88
CA GLY A 6 -18.65 -17.80 6.87
C GLY A 6 -17.14 -17.73 6.69
N ARG A 7 -16.48 -18.85 6.33
CA ARG A 7 -15.03 -18.90 6.14
C ARG A 7 -14.66 -19.10 4.68
N VAL A 8 -13.64 -18.36 4.26
CA VAL A 8 -13.00 -18.55 2.95
C VAL A 8 -12.21 -19.87 2.97
N PRO A 9 -12.43 -20.79 2.02
CA PRO A 9 -11.71 -22.06 1.93
C PRO A 9 -10.26 -21.79 1.52
N LYS A 10 -9.30 -22.04 2.42
CA LYS A 10 -7.87 -21.81 2.17
C LYS A 10 -7.18 -23.13 1.78
N THR A 11 -6.20 -23.06 0.89
CA THR A 11 -5.25 -24.15 0.64
C THR A 11 -4.32 -24.36 1.85
N GLU A 12 -3.50 -25.41 1.83
CA GLU A 12 -2.47 -25.67 2.87
C GLU A 12 -1.52 -24.48 3.09
N TYR A 13 -1.33 -23.66 2.07
CA TYR A 13 -0.50 -22.45 2.11
C TYR A 13 -1.24 -21.21 2.64
N GLY A 14 -2.51 -21.35 3.04
CA GLY A 14 -3.32 -20.23 3.55
C GLY A 14 -3.87 -19.30 2.45
N ASN A 15 -3.74 -19.68 1.18
CA ASN A 15 -4.10 -18.86 0.02
C ASN A 15 -5.29 -19.47 -0.74
N VAL A 16 -5.93 -18.69 -1.60
CA VAL A 16 -6.96 -19.16 -2.54
C VAL A 16 -6.43 -19.06 -3.97
N LEU A 17 -6.61 -20.11 -4.76
CA LEU A 17 -6.28 -20.09 -6.18
C LEU A 17 -7.40 -19.39 -6.95
N CYS A 18 -7.04 -18.44 -7.80
CA CYS A 18 -7.95 -17.68 -8.65
C CYS A 18 -7.65 -17.96 -10.14
N PRO A 19 -8.62 -17.77 -11.04
CA PRO A 19 -8.40 -17.85 -12.49
C PRO A 19 -7.22 -16.98 -12.89
N PRO A 20 -6.33 -17.44 -13.79
CA PRO A 20 -6.45 -18.62 -14.68
C PRO A 20 -6.10 -19.99 -14.07
N LEU A 21 -5.67 -20.09 -12.80
CA LEU A 21 -5.28 -21.39 -12.20
C LEU A 21 -6.46 -22.32 -11.93
N VAL A 22 -7.65 -21.76 -11.72
CA VAL A 22 -8.91 -22.48 -11.57
C VAL A 22 -9.92 -21.93 -12.58
N PRO A 23 -10.84 -22.77 -13.10
CA PRO A 23 -11.79 -22.35 -14.15
C PRO A 23 -12.76 -21.25 -13.67
N ALA A 24 -13.18 -21.31 -12.42
CA ALA A 24 -14.02 -20.29 -11.79
C ALA A 24 -13.87 -20.33 -10.26
N LEU A 25 -14.11 -19.21 -9.59
CA LEU A 25 -14.27 -19.22 -8.14
C LEU A 25 -15.64 -19.84 -7.79
N PRO A 26 -15.73 -20.59 -6.68
CA PRO A 26 -17.02 -21.10 -6.21
C PRO A 26 -17.97 -19.94 -5.88
N GLN A 27 -19.25 -20.13 -6.19
CA GLN A 27 -20.30 -19.11 -6.00
C GLN A 27 -20.35 -18.63 -4.55
N GLY A 28 -20.27 -17.32 -4.34
CA GLY A 28 -20.25 -16.70 -3.00
C GLY A 28 -18.86 -16.28 -2.51
N LEU A 29 -17.80 -16.58 -3.26
CA LEU A 29 -16.50 -15.91 -3.12
C LEU A 29 -16.35 -14.82 -4.18
N ALA A 30 -15.76 -13.70 -3.78
CA ALA A 30 -15.43 -12.59 -4.65
C ALA A 30 -13.91 -12.39 -4.66
N HIS A 31 -13.34 -12.31 -5.86
CA HIS A 31 -11.94 -11.93 -6.06
C HIS A 31 -11.85 -10.41 -6.23
N LEU A 32 -11.06 -9.77 -5.37
CA LEU A 32 -10.80 -8.34 -5.38
C LEU A 32 -9.35 -8.09 -5.79
N ALA A 33 -9.13 -7.85 -7.08
CA ALA A 33 -7.83 -7.56 -7.68
C ALA A 33 -7.42 -6.09 -7.55
N PHE A 34 -7.52 -5.54 -6.34
CA PHE A 34 -7.14 -4.14 -6.07
C PHE A 34 -5.73 -4.04 -5.49
N PRO A 35 -4.92 -3.04 -5.89
CA PRO A 35 -3.61 -2.84 -5.32
C PRO A 35 -3.72 -2.50 -3.84
N ARG A 36 -2.84 -3.08 -3.02
CA ARG A 36 -2.74 -2.79 -1.57
C ARG A 36 -3.98 -3.18 -0.74
N ILE A 37 -4.97 -3.86 -1.32
CA ILE A 37 -6.19 -4.29 -0.62
C ILE A 37 -5.91 -5.19 0.60
N ALA A 38 -4.87 -6.03 0.52
CA ALA A 38 -4.45 -6.87 1.65
C ALA A 38 -4.05 -6.06 2.91
N ARG A 39 -3.65 -4.79 2.76
CA ARG A 39 -3.37 -3.91 3.90
C ARG A 39 -4.64 -3.42 4.58
N VAL A 40 -5.70 -3.23 3.81
CA VAL A 40 -7.03 -2.81 4.26
C VAL A 40 -7.73 -3.96 5.00
N CYS A 41 -7.62 -5.18 4.48
CA CYS A 41 -8.24 -6.35 5.12
C CYS A 41 -7.52 -6.83 6.39
N ARG A 42 -6.27 -6.40 6.62
CA ARG A 42 -5.48 -6.83 7.78
C ARG A 42 -6.06 -6.39 9.14
N PRO A 43 -6.45 -5.11 9.36
CA PRO A 43 -7.11 -4.70 10.59
C PRO A 43 -8.51 -5.32 10.77
N LEU A 44 -9.18 -5.70 9.68
CA LEU A 44 -10.51 -6.31 9.69
C LEU A 44 -10.52 -7.81 10.06
N PHE A 45 -9.34 -8.45 10.17
CA PHE A 45 -9.20 -9.89 10.40
C PHE A 45 -8.79 -10.22 11.84
N GLU A 46 -9.66 -10.94 12.57
CA GLU A 46 -9.30 -11.61 13.81
C GLU A 46 -8.67 -12.97 13.54
N GLY A 47 -7.35 -12.99 13.35
CA GLY A 47 -6.60 -14.24 13.33
C GLY A 47 -5.13 -13.96 13.47
N LYS A 48 -4.61 -14.23 14.66
CA LYS A 48 -3.21 -14.03 15.08
C LYS A 48 -2.23 -14.48 14.00
N THR A 49 -1.69 -13.55 13.21
CA THR A 49 -0.41 -13.79 12.55
C THR A 49 0.68 -13.60 13.61
N LYS A 50 1.03 -14.66 14.35
CA LYS A 50 2.35 -14.74 15.01
C LYS A 50 3.40 -14.80 13.88
N LYS A 51 3.70 -13.67 13.26
CA LYS A 51 4.88 -13.52 12.41
C LYS A 51 6.04 -13.26 13.37
N LYS A 52 6.88 -14.28 13.57
CA LYS A 52 8.12 -14.18 14.34
C LYS A 52 8.88 -12.95 13.82
N LYS A 53 9.04 -11.94 14.68
CA LYS A 53 9.74 -10.68 14.40
C LYS A 53 11.19 -11.03 14.08
N LYS A 54 11.61 -10.86 12.83
CA LYS A 54 13.02 -10.61 12.50
C LYS A 54 13.17 -9.10 12.55
N GLU A 55 13.97 -8.65 13.50
CA GLU A 55 14.20 -7.25 13.80
C GLU A 55 14.95 -6.57 12.65
N GLY A 56 14.57 -5.33 12.36
CA GLY A 56 15.27 -4.47 11.41
C GLY A 56 14.38 -3.38 10.82
N LYS A 57 14.26 -2.26 11.56
CA LYS A 57 14.18 -0.83 11.15
C LYS A 57 13.23 -0.43 10.01
N GLU A 58 12.50 0.69 10.01
CA GLU A 58 12.33 1.86 10.87
C GLU A 58 11.07 2.58 10.30
N GLY A 59 10.28 3.22 11.16
CA GLY A 59 9.45 4.38 10.83
C GLY A 59 8.30 4.21 9.82
N THR A 60 7.08 4.02 10.32
CA THR A 60 5.89 4.59 9.65
C THR A 60 4.92 5.05 10.72
N THR A 61 4.63 6.35 10.66
CA THR A 61 3.79 7.14 11.55
C THR A 61 2.39 6.59 11.69
N MET A 62 1.96 6.50 12.95
CA MET A 62 0.61 6.20 13.41
C MET A 62 -0.35 7.28 12.92
N VAL A 63 -1.44 6.88 12.27
CA VAL A 63 -2.68 7.63 12.32
C VAL A 63 -3.73 6.63 12.79
N GLU A 64 -4.06 6.71 14.07
CA GLU A 64 -5.12 5.94 14.70
C GLU A 64 -6.46 6.51 14.23
N GLY A 65 -6.93 6.03 13.09
CA GLY A 65 -8.35 6.06 12.74
C GLY A 65 -9.01 4.86 13.40
N LYS A 66 -9.55 5.06 14.60
CA LYS A 66 -10.40 4.08 15.28
C LYS A 66 -11.71 4.00 14.49
N MET A 67 -11.80 3.05 13.55
CA MET A 67 -13.04 2.78 12.84
C MET A 67 -13.77 1.65 13.56
N GLU A 68 -14.82 2.05 14.27
CA GLU A 68 -15.75 1.17 14.96
C GLU A 68 -16.60 0.44 13.90
N GLY A 69 -16.13 -0.76 13.58
CA GLY A 69 -16.78 -1.70 12.68
C GLY A 69 -16.10 -3.03 12.86
N SER A 70 -16.28 -3.66 14.01
CA SER A 70 -15.84 -5.03 14.29
C SER A 70 -16.66 -6.06 13.50
N GLY A 71 -16.79 -5.84 12.19
CA GLY A 71 -17.22 -6.85 11.25
C GLY A 71 -16.06 -7.79 11.03
N LYS A 72 -16.13 -8.98 11.60
CA LYS A 72 -15.17 -10.06 11.40
C LYS A 72 -15.12 -10.44 9.91
N VAL A 73 -14.13 -9.97 9.17
CA VAL A 73 -13.97 -10.28 7.73
C VAL A 73 -12.95 -11.40 7.56
N ASP A 74 -13.41 -12.57 7.15
CA ASP A 74 -12.53 -13.66 6.74
C ASP A 74 -12.01 -13.40 5.32
N TRP A 75 -10.69 -13.27 5.17
CA TRP A 75 -10.05 -13.07 3.88
C TRP A 75 -8.89 -14.05 3.66
N ALA A 76 -8.54 -14.23 2.38
CA ALA A 76 -7.37 -14.97 1.95
C ALA A 76 -6.68 -14.23 0.79
N PRO A 77 -5.34 -14.28 0.68
CA PRO A 77 -4.66 -13.76 -0.50
C PRO A 77 -5.00 -14.60 -1.74
N ALA A 78 -5.22 -13.92 -2.86
CA ALA A 78 -5.58 -14.53 -4.14
C ALA A 78 -4.31 -14.81 -4.95
N VAL A 79 -4.06 -16.08 -5.28
CA VAL A 79 -2.95 -16.49 -6.16
C VAL A 79 -3.50 -16.71 -7.55
N VAL A 80 -2.99 -15.95 -8.51
CA VAL A 80 -3.44 -15.93 -9.92
C VAL A 80 -2.43 -16.63 -10.83
N GLY A 81 -1.19 -16.82 -10.37
CA GLY A 81 -0.16 -17.50 -11.15
C GLY A 81 1.07 -17.82 -10.33
N PHE A 82 2.12 -18.26 -11.01
CA PHE A 82 3.45 -18.43 -10.43
C PHE A 82 4.49 -17.81 -11.34
N GLU A 83 5.30 -16.93 -10.79
CA GLU A 83 6.41 -16.28 -11.49
C GLU A 83 7.73 -16.92 -11.06
N ARG A 84 8.63 -17.17 -12.02
CA ARG A 84 9.97 -17.68 -11.73
C ARG A 84 10.91 -16.51 -11.42
N ARG A 85 11.33 -16.39 -10.16
CA ARG A 85 12.31 -15.40 -9.69
C ARG A 85 13.56 -16.09 -9.19
N GLN A 86 14.73 -15.74 -9.73
CA GLN A 86 16.03 -16.29 -9.32
C GLN A 86 16.06 -17.82 -9.26
N GLY A 87 15.47 -18.48 -10.25
CA GLY A 87 15.40 -19.95 -10.31
C GLY A 87 14.35 -20.61 -9.42
N ARG A 88 13.67 -19.87 -8.53
CA ARG A 88 12.61 -20.38 -7.65
C ARG A 88 11.21 -19.96 -8.15
N TRP A 89 10.23 -20.86 -8.02
CA TRP A 89 8.82 -20.55 -8.27
C TRP A 89 8.26 -19.73 -7.09
N THR A 90 7.72 -18.56 -7.39
CA THR A 90 7.07 -17.68 -6.42
C THR A 90 5.61 -17.47 -6.80
N PRO A 91 4.66 -17.56 -5.84
CA PRO A 91 3.25 -17.35 -6.15
C PRO A 91 3.01 -15.88 -6.52
N GLN A 92 2.38 -15.65 -7.67
CA GLN A 92 1.89 -14.36 -8.08
C GLN A 92 0.58 -14.09 -7.36
N VAL A 93 0.66 -13.30 -6.30
CA VAL A 93 -0.48 -12.87 -5.50
C VAL A 93 -1.07 -11.61 -6.13
N ASP A 94 -2.34 -11.67 -6.49
CA ASP A 94 -3.08 -10.56 -7.07
C ASP A 94 -4.36 -10.31 -6.27
N GLY A 95 -4.27 -9.40 -5.31
CA GLY A 95 -5.41 -9.01 -4.48
C GLY A 95 -5.78 -10.02 -3.40
N VAL A 96 -7.07 -10.03 -3.04
CA VAL A 96 -7.63 -10.85 -1.97
C VAL A 96 -8.94 -11.51 -2.40
N VAL A 97 -9.25 -12.65 -1.81
CA VAL A 97 -10.55 -13.30 -1.89
C VAL A 97 -11.29 -13.10 -0.58
N VAL A 98 -12.53 -12.65 -0.70
CA VAL A 98 -13.47 -12.44 0.42
C VAL A 98 -14.79 -13.13 0.11
N LEU A 99 -15.65 -13.25 1.11
CA LEU A 99 -17.05 -13.60 0.86
C LEU A 99 -17.75 -12.48 0.11
N ALA A 100 -18.57 -12.84 -0.88
CA ALA A 100 -19.33 -11.88 -1.67
C ALA A 100 -20.22 -10.97 -0.79
N ALA A 101 -20.76 -11.49 0.31
CA ALA A 101 -21.54 -10.72 1.28
C ALA A 101 -20.72 -9.60 1.98
N GLN A 102 -19.41 -9.78 2.12
CA GLN A 102 -18.51 -8.83 2.79
C GLN A 102 -17.78 -7.93 1.79
N GLN A 103 -18.01 -8.13 0.50
CA GLN A 103 -17.34 -7.40 -0.58
C GLN A 103 -17.58 -5.88 -0.46
N ALA A 104 -18.82 -5.47 -0.18
CA ALA A 104 -19.20 -4.06 -0.08
C ALA A 104 -18.42 -3.35 1.04
N LEU A 105 -18.38 -3.94 2.23
CA LEU A 105 -17.66 -3.40 3.39
C LEU A 105 -16.16 -3.22 3.10
N VAL A 106 -15.54 -4.22 2.48
CA VAL A 106 -14.11 -4.16 2.13
C VAL A 106 -13.84 -3.08 1.06
N LEU A 107 -14.77 -2.92 0.12
CA LEU A 107 -14.65 -1.92 -0.93
C LEU A 107 -14.80 -0.49 -0.38
N GLU A 108 -15.76 -0.24 0.51
CA GLU A 108 -15.95 1.06 1.16
C GLU A 108 -14.67 1.48 1.90
N HIS A 109 -14.14 0.61 2.76
CA HIS A 109 -12.89 0.89 3.48
C HIS A 109 -11.70 1.09 2.51
N TYR A 110 -11.67 0.36 1.39
CA TYR A 110 -10.64 0.57 0.37
C TYR A 110 -10.72 1.96 -0.25
N LEU A 111 -11.92 2.42 -0.59
CA LEU A 111 -12.14 3.73 -1.17
C LEU A 111 -11.74 4.84 -0.20
N GLU A 112 -12.13 4.75 1.06
CA GLU A 112 -11.74 5.69 2.12
C GLU A 112 -10.20 5.76 2.24
N GLU A 113 -9.53 4.62 2.29
CA GLU A 113 -8.07 4.58 2.36
C GLU A 113 -7.38 5.16 1.12
N GLU A 114 -7.90 4.93 -0.08
CA GLU A 114 -7.34 5.51 -1.30
C GLU A 114 -7.61 7.01 -1.41
N THR A 115 -8.77 7.50 -0.94
CA THR A 115 -9.02 8.96 -0.85
C THR A 115 -8.04 9.63 0.12
N ARG A 116 -7.84 9.05 1.32
CA ARG A 116 -6.86 9.53 2.31
C ARG A 116 -5.45 9.60 1.72
N ARG A 117 -5.04 8.58 0.96
CA ARG A 117 -3.73 8.56 0.29
C ARG A 117 -3.63 9.61 -0.80
N ALA A 118 -4.66 9.78 -1.62
CA ALA A 118 -4.66 10.79 -2.66
C ALA A 118 -4.52 12.20 -2.05
N GLU A 119 -5.18 12.46 -0.93
CA GLU A 119 -5.05 13.72 -0.19
C GLU A 119 -3.65 13.91 0.40
N GLU A 120 -3.08 12.89 1.04
CA GLU A 120 -1.72 12.93 1.57
C GLU A 120 -0.68 13.15 0.47
N GLU A 121 -0.83 12.49 -0.69
CA GLU A 121 0.04 12.71 -1.83
C GLU A 121 -0.08 14.13 -2.38
N ARG A 122 -1.30 14.68 -2.47
CA ARG A 122 -1.51 16.09 -2.84
C ARG A 122 -0.79 17.03 -1.88
N LYS A 123 -0.97 16.82 -0.56
CA LYS A 123 -0.28 17.60 0.48
C LYS A 123 1.24 17.48 0.33
N ARG A 124 1.78 16.27 0.16
CA ARG A 124 3.22 16.02 -0.04
C ARG A 124 3.76 16.64 -1.33
N ARG A 125 2.97 16.68 -2.41
CA ARG A 125 3.36 17.33 -3.68
C ARG A 125 3.46 18.84 -3.49
N VAL A 126 2.45 19.45 -2.86
CA VAL A 126 2.45 20.89 -2.54
C VAL A 126 3.63 21.23 -1.64
N GLN A 127 3.86 20.46 -0.56
CA GLN A 127 4.99 20.68 0.35
C GLN A 127 6.34 20.56 -0.35
N ARG A 128 6.52 19.56 -1.22
CA ARG A 128 7.74 19.44 -2.04
C ARG A 128 7.93 20.64 -2.97
N GLY A 129 6.85 21.12 -3.59
CA GLY A 129 6.88 22.33 -4.41
C GLY A 129 7.32 23.56 -3.61
N LEU A 130 6.74 23.77 -2.42
CA LEU A 130 7.11 24.87 -1.53
C LEU A 130 8.56 24.79 -1.06
N GLN A 131 9.04 23.61 -0.70
CA GLN A 131 10.44 23.39 -0.31
C GLN A 131 11.39 23.66 -1.48
N ALA A 132 11.08 23.18 -2.67
CA ALA A 132 11.87 23.44 -3.88
C ALA A 132 11.93 24.94 -4.20
N TRP A 133 10.80 25.63 -4.11
CA TRP A 133 10.73 27.09 -4.30
C TRP A 133 11.56 27.85 -3.27
N ARG A 134 11.47 27.47 -1.99
CA ARG A 134 12.28 28.07 -0.92
C ARG A 134 13.77 27.89 -1.20
N THR A 135 14.19 26.68 -1.57
CA THR A 135 15.58 26.38 -1.91
C THR A 135 16.04 27.23 -3.09
N LEU A 136 15.23 27.35 -4.15
CA LEU A 136 15.55 28.18 -5.31
C LEU A 136 15.79 29.64 -4.93
N LEU A 137 14.85 30.24 -4.18
CA LEU A 137 14.96 31.65 -3.75
C LEU A 137 16.18 31.88 -2.86
N LEU A 138 16.49 30.95 -1.94
CA LEU A 138 17.67 31.03 -1.09
C LEU A 138 18.96 30.92 -1.91
N THR A 139 19.01 30.02 -2.90
CA THR A 139 20.15 29.90 -3.82
C THR A 139 20.32 31.16 -4.65
N LEU A 140 19.24 31.74 -5.19
CA LEU A 140 19.28 32.99 -5.94
C LEU A 140 19.77 34.17 -5.09
N LYS A 141 19.29 34.27 -3.84
CA LYS A 141 19.76 35.30 -2.90
C LYS A 141 21.25 35.15 -2.62
N LYS A 142 21.71 33.94 -2.28
CA LYS A 142 23.13 33.65 -2.06
C LYS A 142 23.98 34.00 -3.28
N ASN A 143 23.51 33.69 -4.49
CA ASN A 143 24.24 34.02 -5.72
C ASN A 143 24.35 35.54 -5.90
N LYS A 144 23.29 36.30 -5.61
CA LYS A 144 23.36 37.77 -5.60
C LYS A 144 24.31 38.33 -4.54
N ASP A 145 24.31 37.75 -3.35
CA ASP A 145 25.21 38.17 -2.26
C ASP A 145 26.68 37.88 -2.64
N LEU A 146 26.97 36.68 -3.17
CA LEU A 146 28.28 36.33 -3.73
C LEU A 146 28.69 37.24 -4.89
N GLN A 147 27.78 37.60 -5.79
CA GLN A 147 28.06 38.57 -6.86
C GLN A 147 28.36 39.97 -6.33
N ARG A 148 27.81 40.38 -5.18
CA ARG A 148 28.19 41.66 -4.55
C ARG A 148 29.57 41.61 -3.93
N GLU A 149 29.89 40.51 -3.26
CA GLU A 149 31.19 40.31 -2.58
C GLU A 149 32.35 40.07 -3.58
N TYR A 150 32.10 39.33 -4.67
CA TYR A 150 33.12 38.94 -5.64
C TYR A 150 33.01 39.68 -7.00
N GLY A 151 31.86 40.25 -7.34
CA GLY A 151 31.67 41.00 -8.60
C GLY A 151 32.33 42.38 -8.61
N GLY A 152 32.83 42.86 -7.46
CA GLY A 152 33.71 44.03 -7.37
C GLY A 152 35.20 43.75 -7.60
N GLY A 153 35.59 42.47 -7.73
CA GLY A 153 36.99 42.02 -7.85
C GLY A 153 37.39 41.58 -9.25
N GLY A 154 36.71 42.04 -10.30
CA GLY A 154 37.14 41.86 -11.69
C GLY A 154 38.30 42.78 -12.04
N GLY A 155 39.49 42.52 -11.47
CA GLY A 155 40.70 43.26 -11.80
C GLY A 155 41.92 42.81 -10.99
N GLY A 156 42.71 41.89 -11.55
CA GLY A 156 44.14 41.78 -11.23
C GLY A 156 44.68 40.41 -10.83
N GLY A 157 45.58 39.88 -11.67
CA GLY A 157 46.54 38.78 -11.39
C GLY A 157 46.01 37.42 -11.81
N GLY A 158 46.61 36.69 -12.75
CA GLY A 158 48.04 36.57 -13.07
C GLY A 158 48.37 35.09 -13.01
#